data_AF-A0A7W0EYH9-F1
#
_entry.id   AF-A0A7W0EYH9-F1
#
_cell.length_a   1.000
_cell.length_b   1.000
_cell.length_c   1.000
_cell.angle_alpha   90.00
_cell.angle_beta   90.00
_cell.angle_gamma   90.00
#
_symmetry.space_group_name_H-M   'P 1'
#
loop_
_entity.id
_entity.type
_entity.pdbx_description
1 polymer ?
#
loop_
_entity_poly.entity_id
_entity_poly.type
_entity_poly.pdbx_seq_one_letter_code
_entity_poly.pdbx_strand_id
1 'polypeptide(L)' 'ILPICSFCKKIRDDKGYWEQVEVYVGDHSHADFSHSICPDCMRINYPEYNEEENYAGNHG' A
#
# COMPACT_ATOMS: atom_id res chain seq x y z
N ILE A 1 -1.95 5.47 22.05
CA ILE A 1 -2.96 5.07 21.04
C ILE A 1 -3.16 6.23 20.08
N LEU A 2 -3.10 5.98 18.76
CA LEU A 2 -3.22 7.03 17.75
C LEU A 2 -4.67 7.09 17.23
N PRO A 3 -5.32 8.26 17.25
CA PRO A 3 -6.64 8.43 16.66
C PRO A 3 -6.58 8.32 15.13
N ILE A 4 -7.32 7.38 14.57
CA ILE A 4 -7.45 7.17 13.12
C ILE A 4 -8.89 7.45 12.69
N CYS A 5 -9.08 8.18 11.59
CA CYS A 5 -10.40 8.41 11.03
C CYS A 5 -10.95 7.11 10.43
N SER A 6 -12.12 6.64 10.90
CA SER A 6 -12.71 5.39 10.41
C SER A 6 -13.05 5.40 8.92
N PHE A 7 -13.25 6.57 8.31
CA PHE A 7 -13.60 6.72 6.89
C PHE A 7 -12.38 6.83 5.99
N CYS A 8 -11.50 7.80 6.24
CA CYS A 8 -10.36 8.11 5.36
C CYS A 8 -8.99 7.60 5.87
N LYS A 9 -8.96 6.96 7.04
CA LYS A 9 -7.78 6.35 7.67
C LYS A 9 -6.61 7.29 8.01
N LYS A 10 -6.79 8.61 7.85
CA LYS A 10 -5.83 9.63 8.32
C LYS A 10 -5.62 9.54 9.84
N ILE A 11 -4.42 9.88 10.29
CA ILE A 11 -4.06 10.02 11.71
C ILE A 11 -4.24 11.48 12.11
N ARG A 12 -4.76 11.71 13.33
CA ARG A 12 -4.77 13.05 13.93
C ARG A 12 -3.52 13.25 14.78
N ASP A 13 -2.73 14.26 14.45
CA ASP A 13 -1.52 14.64 15.18
C ASP A 13 -1.84 15.33 16.52
N ASP A 14 -0.80 15.76 17.24
CA ASP A 14 -0.89 16.45 18.53
C ASP A 14 -1.45 17.89 18.41
N LYS A 15 -1.39 18.48 17.22
CA LYS A 15 -1.95 19.81 16.89
C LYS A 15 -3.41 19.73 16.43
N GLY A 16 -3.92 18.54 16.19
CA GLY A 16 -5.29 18.28 15.73
C GLY A 16 -5.45 18.25 14.21
N TYR A 17 -4.36 18.30 13.43
CA TYR A 17 -4.39 18.15 11.99
C TYR A 17 -4.50 16.68 11.58
N TRP A 18 -5.11 16.45 10.42
CA TRP A 18 -5.31 15.11 9.87
C TRP A 18 -4.37 14.87 8.69
N GLU A 19 -3.47 13.90 8.85
CA GLU A 19 -2.46 13.57 7.85
C GLU A 19 -2.50 12.10 7.44
N GLN A 20 -1.81 11.79 6.34
CA GLN A 20 -1.69 10.41 5.86
C GLN A 20 -0.85 9.59 6.85
N VAL A 21 -1.14 8.29 6.94
CA VAL A 21 -0.47 7.39 7.89
C VAL A 21 1.03 7.33 7.64
N GLU A 22 1.41 7.28 6.37
CA GLU A 22 2.80 7.20 5.90
C GLU A 22 3.59 8.45 6.32
N VAL A 23 2.97 9.63 6.25
CA VAL A 23 3.59 10.90 6.69
C VAL A 23 3.81 10.87 8.20
N TYR A 24 2.75 10.58 8.98
CA TYR A 24 2.86 10.53 10.44
C TYR A 24 3.93 9.54 10.90
N VAL A 25 3.92 8.32 10.36
CA VAL A 25 4.87 7.27 10.78
C VAL A 25 6.29 7.59 10.31
N GLY A 26 6.46 8.15 9.11
CA GLY A 26 7.77 8.61 8.62
C GLY A 26 8.36 9.68 9.53
N ASP A 27 7.58 10.68 9.93
CA ASP A 27 8.05 11.78 10.79
C ASP A 27 8.33 11.35 12.24
N HIS A 28 7.68 10.28 12.71
CA HIS A 28 7.76 9.81 14.09
C HIS A 28 8.52 8.48 14.26
N SER A 29 9.18 7.98 13.21
CA SER A 29 9.98 6.76 13.26
C SER A 29 11.17 6.81 12.29
N HIS A 30 11.87 5.69 12.13
CA HIS A 30 12.91 5.52 11.11
C HIS A 30 12.42 4.66 9.93
N ALA A 31 11.10 4.61 9.70
CA ALA A 31 10.52 3.81 8.64
C ALA A 31 10.54 4.58 7.30
N ASP A 32 11.02 3.91 6.26
CA ASP A 32 10.87 4.34 4.88
C ASP A 32 9.74 3.56 4.19
N PHE A 33 8.94 4.26 3.39
CA PHE A 33 7.79 3.68 2.70
C PHE A 33 8.03 3.60 1.19
N SER A 34 7.60 2.49 0.60
CA SER A 34 7.52 2.30 -0.85
C SER A 34 6.10 1.89 -1.24
N HIS A 35 5.70 2.23 -2.47
CA HIS A 35 4.36 1.94 -2.98
C HIS A 35 4.42 0.78 -3.98
N SER A 36 4.58 -0.44 -3.48
CA SER A 36 4.53 -1.68 -4.27
C SER A 36 3.12 -2.27 -4.31
N ILE A 37 2.78 -2.98 -5.38
CA ILE A 37 1.58 -3.80 -5.48
C ILE A 37 1.94 -5.23 -5.07
N CYS A 38 1.24 -5.82 -4.10
CA CYS A 38 1.48 -7.22 -3.73
C CYS A 38 0.98 -8.19 -4.82
N PRO A 39 1.49 -9.44 -4.88
CA PRO A 39 1.09 -10.40 -5.92
C PRO A 39 -0.42 -10.63 -6.02
N ASP A 40 -1.13 -10.67 -4.90
CA ASP A 40 -2.59 -10.83 -4.88
C ASP A 40 -3.32 -9.63 -5.50
N CYS A 41 -2.92 -8.41 -5.14
CA CYS A 41 -3.48 -7.20 -5.73
C CYS A 41 -3.15 -7.09 -7.22
N MET A 42 -1.96 -7.52 -7.65
CA MET A 42 -1.61 -7.57 -9.06
C MET A 42 -2.55 -8.51 -9.82
N ARG A 43 -2.73 -9.75 -9.34
CA ARG A 43 -3.62 -10.75 -9.94
C ARG A 43 -5.09 -10.30 -10.00
N ILE A 44 -5.55 -9.55 -9.01
CA ILE A 44 -6.95 -9.08 -8.93
C ILE A 44 -7.19 -7.83 -9.79
N ASN A 45 -6.31 -6.85 -9.73
CA ASN A 45 -6.53 -5.52 -10.33
C ASN A 45 -5.92 -5.39 -11.73
N TYR A 46 -4.93 -6.23 -12.07
CA TYR A 46 -4.21 -6.24 -13.34
C TYR A 46 -4.08 -7.67 -13.88
N PRO A 47 -5.20 -8.42 -14.00
CA PRO A 47 -5.17 -9.83 -14.41
C PRO A 47 -4.53 -10.04 -15.79
N GLU A 48 -4.63 -9.07 -16.69
CA GLU A 48 -4.04 -9.12 -18.04
C GLU A 48 -2.51 -9.04 -18.06
N TYR A 49 -1.88 -8.58 -16.97
CA TYR A 49 -0.43 -8.50 -16.81
C TYR A 49 0.14 -9.65 -15.97
N ASN A 50 -0.68 -10.62 -15.57
CA ASN A 50 -0.21 -11.77 -14.80
C ASN A 50 0.37 -12.85 -15.75
N GLU A 51 1.70 -12.82 -15.96
CA GLU A 51 2.42 -13.65 -16.94
C GLU A 51 2.46 -15.16 -16.66
N GLU A 52 1.92 -15.65 -15.53
CA GLU A 52 1.87 -17.09 -15.21
C GLU A 52 1.12 -17.94 -16.26
N GLU A 53 0.21 -17.35 -17.04
CA GLU A 53 -0.45 -18.04 -18.18
C GLU A 53 0.34 -17.96 -19.51
N ASN A 54 1.31 -17.06 -19.65
CA ASN A 54 2.02 -16.83 -20.91
C ASN A 54 3.32 -17.64 -21.06
N TYR A 55 3.84 -18.27 -19.99
CA TYR A 55 5.05 -19.10 -20.04
C TYR A 55 4.79 -20.60 -20.28
N ALA A 56 3.54 -21.06 -20.19
CA ALA A 56 3.18 -22.46 -20.50
C ALA A 56 3.19 -22.79 -22.02
N GLY A 57 3.51 -21.81 -22.88
CA GLY A 57 3.50 -21.96 -24.33
C GLY A 57 4.86 -22.10 -25.01
N ASN A 58 5.99 -22.13 -24.28
CA ASN A 58 7.32 -22.17 -24.92
C ASN A 58 8.31 -23.15 -24.25
N HIS A 59 7.82 -24.35 -23.93
CA HIS A 59 8.66 -25.54 -23.80
C HIS A 59 8.24 -26.55 -24.88
N GLY A 60 8.84 -26.41 -26.07
CA GLY A 60 8.69 -27.29 -27.23
C GLY A 60 9.47 -26.75 -28.41
#